data_AF-A0A7S0D5A6-F1
#
_entry.id   AF-A0A7S0D5A6-F1
#
_cell.length_a   1.000
_cell.length_b   1.000
_cell.length_c   1.000
_cell.angle_alpha   90.00
_cell.angle_beta   90.00
_cell.angle_gamma   90.00
#
_symmetry.space_group_name_H-M   'P 1'
#
loop_
_entity.id
_entity.type
_entity.pdbx_description
1 polymer ?
#
loop_
_entity_poly.entity_id
_entity_poly.type
_entity_poly.pdbx_seq_one_letter_code
_entity_poly.pdbx_strand_id
1 'polypeptide(L)'
;AMTTPMMLDGAEVPAPFGRWENEESNDALPYADVLPEGWRAGVDQLVQEEMRRMKKRPKDYLAEMVPAREIDWRGCPLLRKEFERVEKGGGRMPPPDATRYELAPPPKSKRGDEGAWESALRDARAHLEHQTTRVQNLELAVKFAPDAWRTHNASLEAAISAYETELAAVRAEIEHINTERSLQQTAAAREIGKLEQEWYATAAKCVALDGVVMDLELKAEAIKAGETNAKPSGR
;
A
#
# COMPACT_ATOMS: atom_id res chain seq x y z
N ALA A 1 -0.45 40.34 -20.73
CA ALA A 1 -0.94 38.95 -20.80
C ALA A 1 -0.25 38.20 -19.67
N MET A 2 -0.95 37.98 -18.56
CA MET A 2 -0.42 37.25 -17.42
C MET A 2 -0.58 35.76 -17.70
N THR A 3 0.52 35.05 -17.77
CA THR A 3 0.53 33.60 -17.98
C THR A 3 0.02 32.94 -16.71
N THR A 4 -1.24 32.51 -16.73
CA THR A 4 -1.79 31.59 -15.74
C THR A 4 -0.97 30.29 -15.80
N PRO A 5 -0.38 29.81 -14.69
CA PRO A 5 0.16 28.45 -14.67
C PRO A 5 -0.97 27.47 -14.95
N MET A 6 -0.72 26.46 -15.79
CA MET A 6 -1.71 25.46 -16.19
C MET A 6 -2.26 24.74 -14.96
N MET A 7 -3.47 25.12 -14.55
CA MET A 7 -4.31 24.31 -13.68
C MET A 7 -4.80 23.12 -14.50
N LEU A 8 -4.53 21.90 -14.02
CA LEU A 8 -5.27 20.73 -14.46
C LEU A 8 -6.61 20.73 -13.72
N ASP A 9 -7.66 21.11 -14.45
CA ASP A 9 -9.04 21.07 -13.98
C ASP A 9 -9.48 19.63 -13.66
N GLY A 10 -10.00 19.46 -12.43
CA GLY A 10 -11.27 18.80 -12.14
C GLY A 10 -11.56 17.42 -12.75
N ALA A 11 -11.21 16.37 -12.01
CA ALA A 11 -12.04 15.17 -11.95
C ALA A 11 -12.24 14.80 -10.47
N GLU A 12 -13.48 14.94 -9.96
CA GLU A 12 -13.87 14.41 -8.66
C GLU A 12 -13.93 12.88 -8.72
N VAL A 13 -12.78 12.22 -8.66
CA VAL A 13 -12.72 10.78 -8.45
C VAL A 13 -12.93 10.53 -6.95
N PRO A 14 -13.91 9.70 -6.54
CA PRO A 14 -14.09 9.36 -5.14
C PRO A 14 -12.85 8.60 -4.65
N ALA A 15 -12.01 9.26 -3.86
CA ALA A 15 -10.83 8.65 -3.24
C ALA A 15 -11.28 7.79 -2.04
N PRO A 16 -11.19 6.44 -2.10
CA PRO A 16 -11.63 5.57 -1.02
C PRO A 16 -10.84 5.73 0.29
N PHE A 17 -9.73 6.47 0.25
CA PHE A 17 -8.82 6.70 1.39
C PHE A 17 -8.82 8.14 1.92
N GLY A 18 -9.84 8.93 1.57
CA GLY A 18 -9.91 10.35 1.95
C GLY A 18 -9.02 11.23 1.06
N ARG A 19 -9.38 12.51 0.95
CA ARG A 19 -8.61 13.51 0.20
C ARG A 19 -7.55 14.09 1.14
N TRP A 20 -6.28 14.01 0.77
CA TRP A 20 -5.23 14.71 1.50
C TRP A 20 -5.34 16.20 1.16
N GLU A 21 -5.74 17.03 2.13
CA GLU A 21 -6.00 18.47 1.97
C GLU A 21 -4.81 19.29 1.41
N ASN A 22 -3.60 18.71 1.32
CA ASN A 22 -2.36 19.40 0.94
C ASN A 22 -1.61 18.73 -0.24
N GLU A 23 -2.27 17.91 -1.06
CA GLU A 23 -1.64 17.31 -2.25
C GLU A 23 -1.05 18.36 -3.21
N GLU A 24 -1.60 19.57 -3.21
CA GLU A 24 -1.25 20.65 -4.14
C GLU A 24 0.07 21.38 -3.83
N SER A 25 0.75 21.08 -2.71
CA SER A 25 1.90 21.90 -2.25
C SER A 25 3.24 21.18 -2.15
N ASN A 26 3.29 19.85 -2.32
CA ASN A 26 4.54 19.08 -2.22
C ASN A 26 5.13 18.80 -3.61
N ASP A 27 6.02 19.68 -4.07
CA ASP A 27 6.77 19.49 -5.30
C ASP A 27 8.05 18.69 -5.04
N ALA A 28 7.99 17.38 -5.30
CA ALA A 28 9.15 16.49 -5.30
C ALA A 28 9.14 15.68 -6.61
N LEU A 29 10.29 15.52 -7.25
CA LEU A 29 10.40 14.95 -8.60
C LEU A 29 11.18 13.60 -8.59
N PRO A 30 10.59 12.48 -8.13
CA PRO A 30 11.27 11.17 -8.03
C PRO A 30 12.02 10.67 -9.28
N TYR A 31 11.51 10.97 -10.48
CA TYR A 31 12.15 10.56 -11.75
C TYR A 31 13.33 11.46 -12.15
N ALA A 32 13.43 12.67 -11.60
CA ALA A 32 14.54 13.60 -11.83
C ALA A 32 15.56 13.58 -10.68
N ASP A 33 15.08 13.52 -9.44
CA ASP A 33 15.87 13.59 -8.21
C ASP A 33 16.37 12.20 -7.82
N VAL A 34 17.44 11.73 -8.48
CA VAL A 34 18.10 10.48 -8.11
C VAL A 34 18.90 10.68 -6.82
N LEU A 35 18.32 10.24 -5.70
CA LEU A 35 18.94 10.35 -4.39
C LEU A 35 20.05 9.29 -4.18
N PRO A 36 21.20 9.65 -3.58
CA PRO A 36 22.26 8.69 -3.26
C PRO A 36 21.83 7.68 -2.18
N GLU A 37 22.47 6.52 -2.17
CA GLU A 37 22.24 5.50 -1.12
C GLU A 37 22.56 6.08 0.27
N GLY A 38 21.73 5.72 1.26
CA GLY A 38 21.90 6.16 2.66
C GLY A 38 21.21 7.47 3.04
N TRP A 39 20.74 8.28 2.08
CA TRP A 39 20.05 9.55 2.37
C TRP A 39 18.77 9.37 3.19
N ARG A 40 18.03 8.27 2.95
CA ARG A 40 16.80 7.95 3.70
C ARG A 40 17.05 7.89 5.20
N ALA A 41 18.13 7.23 5.64
CA ALA A 41 18.43 7.09 7.07
C ALA A 41 18.72 8.44 7.74
N GLY A 42 19.42 9.35 7.04
CA GLY A 42 19.66 10.70 7.55
C GLY A 42 18.37 11.52 7.63
N VAL A 43 17.53 11.47 6.59
CA VAL A 43 16.22 12.14 6.59
C VAL A 43 15.32 11.58 7.68
N ASP A 44 15.27 10.27 7.86
CA ASP A 44 14.47 9.62 8.91
C ASP A 44 14.90 10.06 10.31
N GLN A 45 16.21 10.22 10.55
CA GLN A 45 16.71 10.76 11.82
C GLN A 45 16.24 12.20 12.05
N LEU A 46 16.34 13.07 11.04
CA LEU A 46 15.86 14.45 11.13
C LEU A 46 14.34 14.52 11.37
N VAL A 47 13.56 13.67 10.69
CA VAL A 47 12.12 13.55 10.92
C VAL A 47 11.84 13.11 12.36
N GLN A 48 12.57 12.12 12.88
CA GLN A 48 12.42 11.66 14.26
C GLN A 48 12.79 12.73 15.30
N GLU A 49 13.83 13.53 15.05
CA GLU A 49 14.20 14.65 15.91
C GLU A 49 13.12 15.73 15.93
N GLU A 50 12.56 16.07 14.77
CA GLU A 50 11.45 17.01 14.68
C GLU A 50 10.18 16.46 15.35
N MET A 51 9.86 15.17 15.16
CA MET A 51 8.77 14.51 15.88
C MET A 51 8.96 14.55 17.41
N ARG A 52 10.21 14.49 17.90
CA ARG A 52 10.52 14.63 19.34
C ARG A 52 10.37 16.07 19.84
N ARG A 53 10.67 17.05 19.00
CA ARG A 53 10.55 18.49 19.33
C ARG A 53 9.11 18.99 19.25
N MET A 54 8.30 18.40 18.38
CA MET A 54 6.90 18.77 18.20
C MET A 54 6.09 18.54 19.49
N LYS A 55 5.56 19.63 20.04
CA LYS A 55 4.71 19.60 21.25
C LYS A 55 3.26 19.18 20.96
N LYS A 56 2.81 19.33 19.71
CA LYS A 56 1.49 18.87 19.27
C LYS A 56 1.61 17.42 18.82
N ARG A 57 0.73 16.56 19.32
CA ARG A 57 0.61 15.20 18.77
C ARG A 57 0.15 15.28 17.32
N PRO A 58 0.70 14.45 16.42
CA PRO A 58 0.19 14.34 15.05
C PRO A 58 -1.32 14.10 15.07
N LYS A 59 -2.04 14.62 14.06
CA LYS A 59 -3.44 14.27 13.85
C LYS A 59 -3.56 12.74 13.78
N ASP A 60 -4.59 12.19 14.43
CA ASP A 60 -4.84 10.75 14.39
C ASP A 60 -5.40 10.38 13.02
N TYR A 61 -4.52 9.97 12.10
CA TYR A 61 -4.91 9.57 10.75
C TYR A 61 -5.86 8.37 10.75
N LEU A 62 -5.92 7.58 11.84
CA LEU A 62 -6.86 6.47 11.99
C LEU A 62 -8.29 6.95 12.22
N ALA A 63 -8.48 8.15 12.78
CA ALA A 63 -9.81 8.73 12.99
C ALA A 63 -10.47 9.16 11.66
N GLU A 64 -9.67 9.44 10.63
CA GLU A 64 -10.13 9.76 9.28
C GLU A 64 -10.36 8.50 8.42
N MET A 65 -9.79 7.36 8.83
CA MET A 65 -10.03 6.08 8.17
C MET A 65 -11.40 5.51 8.56
N VAL A 66 -12.06 4.86 7.60
CA VAL A 66 -13.27 4.09 7.90
C VAL A 66 -12.91 3.03 8.96
N PRO A 67 -13.62 2.98 10.10
CA PRO A 67 -13.30 2.03 11.15
C PRO A 67 -13.32 0.61 10.58
N ALA A 68 -12.32 -0.18 10.94
CA ALA A 68 -12.22 -1.56 10.51
C ALA A 68 -13.56 -2.28 10.77
N ARG A 69 -14.05 -2.99 9.76
CA ARG A 69 -15.32 -3.71 9.89
C ARG A 69 -15.18 -4.75 11.00
N GLU A 70 -15.81 -4.48 12.15
CA GLU A 70 -15.90 -5.46 13.22
C GLU A 70 -16.70 -6.65 12.70
N ILE A 71 -16.07 -7.83 12.68
CA ILE A 71 -16.75 -9.04 12.26
C ILE A 71 -17.69 -9.45 13.39
N ASP A 72 -18.97 -9.17 13.24
CA ASP A 72 -19.97 -9.55 14.22
C ASP A 72 -20.31 -11.04 14.10
N TRP A 73 -19.76 -11.84 15.01
CA TRP A 73 -20.06 -13.28 15.11
C TRP A 73 -21.34 -13.57 15.89
N ARG A 74 -22.10 -12.54 16.32
CA ARG A 74 -23.34 -12.75 17.10
C ARG A 74 -24.35 -13.63 16.37
N GLY A 75 -24.40 -13.55 15.03
CA GLY A 75 -25.27 -14.35 14.17
C GLY A 75 -24.84 -15.82 14.00
N CYS A 76 -23.65 -16.21 14.43
CA CYS A 76 -23.13 -17.57 14.28
C CYS A 76 -22.76 -18.18 15.65
N PRO A 77 -23.69 -18.90 16.31
CA PRO A 77 -23.45 -19.50 17.63
C PRO A 77 -22.25 -20.46 17.68
N LEU A 78 -21.94 -21.13 16.57
CA LEU A 78 -20.79 -22.03 16.47
C LEU A 78 -19.47 -21.26 16.52
N LEU A 79 -19.34 -20.20 15.73
CA LEU A 79 -18.13 -19.38 15.70
C LEU A 79 -17.90 -18.69 17.04
N ARG A 80 -18.96 -18.18 17.68
CA ARG A 80 -18.86 -17.62 19.02
C ARG A 80 -18.22 -18.59 20.03
N LYS A 81 -18.69 -19.83 20.08
CA LYS A 81 -18.15 -20.87 20.97
C LYS A 81 -16.68 -21.19 20.69
N GLU A 82 -16.31 -21.21 19.41
CA GLU A 82 -14.92 -21.44 18.99
C GLU A 82 -14.01 -20.30 19.43
N PHE A 83 -14.45 -19.05 19.27
CA PHE A 83 -13.71 -17.88 19.75
C PHE A 83 -13.60 -17.86 21.27
N GLU A 84 -14.67 -18.14 22.01
CA GLU A 84 -14.62 -18.26 23.48
C GLU A 84 -13.66 -19.36 23.93
N ARG A 85 -13.58 -20.49 23.19
CA ARG A 85 -12.60 -21.54 23.46
C ARG A 85 -11.18 -21.02 23.28
N VAL A 86 -10.90 -20.33 22.17
CA VAL A 86 -9.58 -19.79 21.84
C VAL A 86 -9.17 -18.70 22.84
N GLU A 87 -10.09 -17.80 23.19
CA GLU A 87 -9.88 -16.73 24.18
C GLU A 87 -9.52 -17.29 25.56
N LYS A 88 -10.16 -18.40 25.95
CA LYS A 88 -9.84 -19.13 27.18
C LYS A 88 -8.55 -19.97 27.09
N GLY A 89 -7.77 -19.84 26.01
CA GLY A 89 -6.55 -20.61 25.79
C GLY A 89 -6.80 -22.09 25.49
N GLY A 90 -8.02 -22.46 25.14
CA GLY A 90 -8.34 -23.81 24.67
C GLY A 90 -7.63 -24.04 23.35
N GLY A 91 -6.58 -24.86 23.40
CA GLY A 91 -5.67 -25.11 22.28
C GLY A 91 -6.33 -25.77 21.08
N ARG A 92 -5.58 -26.61 20.36
CA ARG A 92 -6.05 -27.23 19.12
C ARG A 92 -7.39 -27.96 19.34
N MET A 93 -8.32 -27.75 18.41
CA MET A 93 -9.61 -28.44 18.38
C MET A 93 -9.40 -29.97 18.50
N PRO A 94 -10.21 -30.68 19.29
CA PRO A 94 -10.14 -32.13 19.36
C PRO A 94 -10.31 -32.72 17.95
N PRO A 95 -9.57 -33.80 17.61
CA PRO A 95 -9.74 -34.45 16.33
C PRO A 95 -11.18 -34.96 16.19
N PRO A 96 -11.73 -35.00 14.97
CA PRO A 96 -13.03 -35.59 14.73
C PRO A 96 -13.02 -37.05 15.21
N ASP A 97 -14.10 -37.45 15.87
CA ASP A 97 -14.25 -38.80 16.40
C ASP A 97 -14.38 -39.82 15.26
N ALA A 98 -13.34 -40.63 15.08
CA ALA A 98 -13.32 -41.68 14.08
C ALA A 98 -14.05 -42.95 14.55
N THR A 99 -14.25 -43.13 15.85
CA THR A 99 -14.81 -44.36 16.43
C THR A 99 -16.25 -44.60 15.99
N ARG A 100 -16.98 -43.52 15.69
CA ARG A 100 -18.34 -43.58 15.11
C ARG A 100 -18.39 -44.29 13.75
N TYR A 101 -17.28 -44.33 13.02
CA TYR A 101 -17.22 -44.97 11.70
C TYR A 101 -16.71 -46.42 11.76
N GLU A 102 -16.29 -46.87 12.94
CA GLU A 102 -15.76 -48.20 13.18
C GLU A 102 -16.88 -49.13 13.65
N LEU A 103 -17.08 -50.25 12.94
CA LEU A 103 -18.00 -51.30 13.39
C LEU A 103 -17.31 -52.17 14.44
N ALA A 104 -17.22 -51.67 15.67
CA ALA A 104 -16.61 -52.40 16.78
C ALA A 104 -17.65 -53.30 17.49
N PRO A 105 -17.31 -54.57 17.80
CA PRO A 105 -18.15 -55.37 18.68
C PRO A 105 -18.16 -54.78 20.10
N PRO A 106 -19.17 -55.09 20.94
CA PRO A 106 -19.20 -54.61 22.30
C PRO A 106 -17.91 -55.00 23.05
N PRO A 107 -17.40 -54.13 23.94
CA PRO A 107 -16.18 -54.37 24.70
C PRO A 107 -16.21 -55.73 25.39
N LYS A 108 -15.07 -56.42 25.50
CA LYS A 108 -15.00 -57.78 26.09
C LYS A 108 -15.67 -57.89 27.46
N SER A 109 -15.64 -56.82 28.26
CA SER A 109 -16.29 -56.71 29.57
C SER A 109 -17.82 -56.63 29.53
N LYS A 110 -18.42 -56.21 28.42
CA LYS A 110 -19.87 -56.02 28.25
C LYS A 110 -20.53 -57.05 27.31
N ARG A 111 -19.83 -58.12 26.94
CA ARG A 111 -20.39 -59.15 26.03
C ARG A 111 -21.44 -60.05 26.67
N GLY A 112 -21.56 -60.04 28.00
CA GLY A 112 -22.65 -60.71 28.71
C GLY A 112 -23.90 -59.84 28.89
N ASP A 113 -23.85 -58.58 28.46
CA ASP A 113 -24.96 -57.63 28.56
C ASP A 113 -25.72 -57.57 27.22
N GLU A 114 -27.01 -57.91 27.24
CA GLU A 114 -27.87 -57.92 26.06
C GLU A 114 -28.03 -56.51 25.46
N GLY A 115 -28.13 -55.48 26.31
CA GLY A 115 -28.30 -54.09 25.84
C GLY A 115 -27.09 -53.58 25.07
N ALA A 116 -25.88 -54.04 25.41
CA ALA A 116 -24.66 -53.70 24.67
C ALA A 116 -24.65 -54.33 23.26
N TRP A 117 -25.21 -55.52 23.08
CA TRP A 117 -25.39 -56.15 21.78
C TRP A 117 -26.48 -55.49 20.95
N GLU A 118 -27.59 -55.07 21.56
CA GLU A 118 -28.65 -54.33 20.87
C GLU A 118 -28.16 -52.99 20.32
N SER A 119 -27.34 -52.26 21.08
CA SER A 119 -26.71 -51.02 20.62
C SER A 119 -25.78 -51.28 19.44
N ALA A 120 -24.88 -52.26 19.54
CA ALA A 120 -23.96 -52.61 18.47
C ALA A 120 -24.71 -53.06 17.19
N LEU A 121 -25.83 -53.77 17.34
CA LEU A 121 -26.69 -54.17 16.21
C LEU A 121 -27.37 -52.96 15.56
N ARG A 122 -27.82 -51.98 16.36
CA ARG A 122 -28.40 -50.74 15.85
C ARG A 122 -27.36 -49.94 15.06
N ASP A 123 -26.14 -49.84 15.57
CA ASP A 123 -25.03 -49.19 14.89
C ASP A 123 -24.70 -49.92 13.58
N ALA A 124 -24.64 -51.25 13.59
CA ALA A 124 -24.45 -52.06 12.39
C ALA A 124 -25.50 -51.81 11.31
N ARG A 125 -26.78 -51.71 11.70
CA ARG A 125 -27.88 -51.36 10.79
C ARG A 125 -27.71 -49.96 10.20
N ALA A 126 -27.37 -48.98 11.03
CA ALA A 126 -27.10 -47.61 10.56
C ALA A 126 -25.92 -47.57 9.57
N HIS A 127 -24.84 -48.33 9.84
CA HIS A 127 -23.73 -48.46 8.92
C HIS A 127 -24.13 -49.08 7.58
N LEU A 128 -24.97 -50.12 7.59
CA LEU A 128 -25.47 -50.74 6.36
C LEU A 128 -26.24 -49.73 5.50
N GLU A 129 -27.18 -49.00 6.10
CA GLU A 129 -27.93 -47.96 5.39
C GLU A 129 -27.01 -46.86 4.84
N HIS A 130 -26.02 -46.42 5.62
CA HIS A 130 -25.01 -45.47 5.14
C HIS A 130 -24.21 -46.01 3.95
N GLN A 131 -23.81 -47.29 3.94
CA GLN A 131 -23.13 -47.87 2.77
C GLN A 131 -24.07 -47.94 1.56
N THR A 132 -25.34 -48.30 1.76
CA THR A 132 -26.34 -48.30 0.68
C THR A 132 -26.49 -46.92 0.05
N THR A 133 -26.68 -45.88 0.88
CA THR A 133 -26.73 -44.49 0.39
C THR A 133 -25.42 -44.07 -0.28
N ARG A 134 -24.27 -44.49 0.26
CA ARG A 134 -22.97 -44.19 -0.36
C ARG A 134 -22.84 -44.80 -1.74
N VAL A 135 -23.28 -46.04 -1.95
CA VAL A 135 -23.29 -46.69 -3.27
C VAL A 135 -24.16 -45.91 -4.23
N GLN A 136 -25.39 -45.55 -3.83
CA GLN A 136 -26.29 -44.74 -4.65
C GLN A 136 -25.67 -43.38 -5.01
N ASN A 137 -25.07 -42.69 -4.04
CA ASN A 137 -24.39 -41.41 -4.26
C ASN A 137 -23.18 -41.56 -5.21
N LEU A 138 -22.41 -42.64 -5.09
CA LEU A 138 -21.29 -42.93 -5.98
C LEU A 138 -21.77 -43.23 -7.40
N GLU A 139 -22.87 -43.97 -7.58
CA GLU A 139 -23.47 -44.20 -8.89
C GLU A 139 -23.93 -42.89 -9.55
N LEU A 140 -24.52 -41.98 -8.78
CA LEU A 140 -24.86 -40.63 -9.26
C LEU A 140 -23.61 -39.82 -9.58
N ALA A 141 -22.58 -39.88 -8.73
CA ALA A 141 -21.33 -39.17 -8.96
C ALA A 141 -20.61 -39.67 -10.21
N VAL A 142 -20.55 -40.97 -10.44
CA VAL A 142 -19.95 -41.54 -11.67
C VAL A 142 -20.67 -41.05 -12.92
N LYS A 143 -22.01 -40.89 -12.85
CA LYS A 143 -22.83 -40.42 -13.98
C LYS A 143 -22.70 -38.91 -14.23
N PHE A 144 -22.74 -38.09 -13.18
CA PHE A 144 -22.92 -36.64 -13.33
C PHE A 144 -21.70 -35.81 -12.90
N ALA A 145 -20.84 -36.33 -12.03
CA ALA A 145 -19.71 -35.55 -11.54
C ALA A 145 -18.73 -35.15 -12.66
N PRO A 146 -18.38 -36.01 -13.65
CA PRO A 146 -17.46 -35.59 -14.70
C PRO A 146 -17.93 -34.34 -15.45
N ASP A 147 -19.21 -34.26 -15.80
CA ASP A 147 -19.77 -33.11 -16.49
C ASP A 147 -19.89 -31.88 -15.58
N ALA A 148 -20.32 -32.07 -14.33
CA ALA A 148 -20.36 -30.99 -13.34
C ALA A 148 -18.97 -30.41 -13.04
N TRP A 149 -17.93 -31.25 -13.00
CA TRP A 149 -16.55 -30.80 -12.82
C TRP A 149 -16.03 -30.05 -14.04
N ARG A 150 -16.38 -30.48 -15.26
CA ARG A 150 -16.02 -29.75 -16.49
C ARG A 150 -16.68 -28.38 -16.54
N THR A 151 -17.97 -28.27 -16.22
CA THR A 151 -18.66 -26.98 -16.18
C THR A 151 -18.10 -26.07 -15.09
N HIS A 152 -17.80 -26.63 -13.91
CA HIS A 152 -17.14 -25.89 -12.85
C HIS A 152 -15.76 -25.38 -13.27
N ASN A 153 -14.92 -26.23 -13.86
CA ASN A 153 -13.61 -25.83 -14.37
C ASN A 153 -13.72 -24.73 -15.44
N ALA A 154 -14.65 -24.86 -16.38
CA ALA A 154 -14.90 -23.82 -17.38
C ALA A 154 -15.33 -22.48 -16.74
N SER A 155 -16.13 -22.52 -15.67
CA SER A 155 -16.50 -21.31 -14.92
C SER A 155 -15.31 -20.68 -14.20
N LEU A 156 -14.39 -21.50 -13.65
CA LEU A 156 -13.17 -21.03 -13.02
C LEU A 156 -12.20 -20.43 -14.05
N GLU A 157 -12.02 -21.08 -15.20
CA GLU A 157 -11.20 -20.56 -16.29
C GLU A 157 -11.72 -19.22 -16.81
N ALA A 158 -13.04 -19.07 -16.95
CA ALA A 158 -13.66 -17.80 -17.32
C ALA A 158 -13.44 -16.70 -16.26
N ALA A 159 -13.56 -17.05 -14.97
CA ALA A 159 -13.29 -16.11 -13.88
C ALA A 159 -11.81 -15.68 -13.85
N ILE A 160 -10.87 -16.63 -14.02
CA ILE A 160 -9.43 -16.34 -14.10
C ILE A 160 -9.16 -15.39 -15.27
N SER A 161 -9.69 -15.70 -16.46
CA SER A 161 -9.52 -14.84 -17.64
C SER A 161 -10.06 -13.42 -17.41
N ALA A 162 -11.22 -13.29 -16.76
CA ALA A 162 -11.77 -11.97 -16.41
C ALA A 162 -10.82 -11.18 -15.49
N TYR A 163 -10.31 -11.81 -14.43
CA TYR A 163 -9.36 -11.17 -13.53
C TYR A 163 -8.03 -10.83 -14.20
N GLU A 164 -7.54 -11.66 -15.11
CA GLU A 164 -6.34 -11.37 -15.90
C GLU A 164 -6.54 -10.14 -16.80
N THR A 165 -7.72 -10.01 -17.42
CA THR A 165 -8.04 -8.82 -18.24
C THR A 165 -8.14 -7.55 -17.40
N GLU A 166 -8.76 -7.62 -16.21
CA GLU A 166 -8.87 -6.49 -15.30
C GLU A 166 -7.49 -6.07 -14.77
N LEU A 167 -6.65 -7.05 -14.39
CA LEU A 167 -5.28 -6.81 -13.96
C LEU A 167 -4.44 -6.17 -15.07
N ALA A 168 -4.58 -6.64 -16.31
CA ALA A 168 -3.89 -6.06 -17.46
C ALA A 168 -4.33 -4.62 -17.71
N ALA A 169 -5.62 -4.31 -17.59
CA ALA A 169 -6.13 -2.96 -17.73
C ALA A 169 -5.56 -2.01 -16.65
N VAL A 170 -5.58 -2.43 -15.38
CA VAL A 170 -5.01 -1.62 -14.28
C VAL A 170 -3.50 -1.42 -14.45
N ARG A 171 -2.76 -2.45 -14.90
CA ARG A 171 -1.33 -2.31 -15.20
C ARG A 171 -1.08 -1.30 -16.32
N ALA A 172 -1.87 -1.35 -17.39
CA ALA A 172 -1.75 -0.39 -18.48
C ALA A 172 -2.05 1.04 -18.02
N GLU A 173 -3.03 1.24 -17.13
CA GLU A 173 -3.32 2.54 -16.52
C GLU A 173 -2.17 3.03 -15.64
N ILE A 174 -1.60 2.17 -14.79
CA ILE A 174 -0.42 2.49 -13.97
C ILE A 174 0.75 2.89 -14.86
N GLU A 175 1.02 2.13 -15.93
CA GLU A 175 2.09 2.43 -16.88
C GLU A 175 1.86 3.77 -17.57
N HIS A 176 0.63 4.03 -18.04
CA HIS A 176 0.26 5.31 -18.65
C HIS A 176 0.56 6.48 -17.71
N ILE A 177 0.05 6.44 -16.48
CA ILE A 177 0.29 7.47 -15.47
C ILE A 177 1.78 7.63 -15.17
N ASN A 178 2.52 6.52 -15.04
CA ASN A 178 3.96 6.57 -14.77
C ASN A 178 4.73 7.20 -15.94
N THR A 179 4.37 6.88 -17.19
CA THR A 179 5.00 7.48 -18.37
C THR A 179 4.73 8.98 -18.45
N GLU A 180 3.50 9.40 -18.15
CA GLU A 180 3.12 10.81 -18.12
C GLU A 180 3.90 11.56 -17.03
N ARG A 181 3.94 11.04 -15.80
CA ARG A 181 4.73 11.61 -14.69
C ARG A 181 6.20 11.71 -15.06
N SER A 182 6.77 10.66 -15.64
CA SER A 182 8.18 10.67 -16.06
C SER A 182 8.45 11.75 -17.11
N LEU A 183 7.55 11.95 -18.09
CA LEU A 183 7.69 12.99 -19.09
C LEU A 183 7.64 14.38 -18.45
N GLN A 184 6.66 14.63 -17.58
CA GLN A 184 6.48 15.91 -16.90
C GLN A 184 7.68 16.25 -16.01
N GLN A 185 8.13 15.31 -15.19
CA GLN A 185 9.25 15.53 -14.26
C GLN A 185 10.57 15.72 -15.00
N THR A 186 10.82 14.98 -16.07
CA THR A 186 12.05 15.17 -16.88
C THR A 186 12.03 16.49 -17.66
N ALA A 187 10.86 16.98 -18.08
CA ALA A 187 10.72 18.31 -18.66
C ALA A 187 10.99 19.41 -17.62
N ALA A 188 10.39 19.30 -16.43
CA ALA A 188 10.63 20.22 -15.32
C ALA A 188 12.11 20.27 -14.92
N ALA A 189 12.77 19.12 -14.82
CA ALA A 189 14.19 19.03 -14.51
C ALA A 189 15.08 19.77 -15.52
N ARG A 190 14.73 19.70 -16.82
CA ARG A 190 15.46 20.46 -17.86
C ARG A 190 15.29 21.96 -17.69
N GLU A 191 14.08 22.42 -17.36
CA GLU A 191 13.81 23.84 -17.12
C GLU A 191 14.52 24.34 -15.85
N ILE A 192 14.47 23.57 -14.75
CA ILE A 192 15.22 23.87 -13.52
C ILE A 192 16.71 23.98 -13.82
N GLY A 193 17.29 23.03 -14.56
CA GLY A 193 18.71 23.06 -14.93
C GLY A 193 19.09 24.28 -15.79
N LYS A 194 18.21 24.74 -16.68
CA LYS A 194 18.45 26.00 -17.42
C LYS A 194 18.43 27.21 -16.49
N LEU A 195 17.41 27.32 -15.65
CA LEU A 195 17.27 28.43 -14.69
C LEU A 195 18.44 28.48 -13.70
N GLU A 196 18.93 27.31 -13.27
CA GLU A 196 20.11 27.20 -12.41
C GLU A 196 21.37 27.73 -13.11
N GLN A 197 21.59 27.39 -14.38
CA GLN A 197 22.71 27.92 -15.16
C GLN A 197 22.61 29.43 -15.37
N GLU A 198 21.41 29.94 -15.68
CA GLU A 198 21.16 31.38 -15.80
C GLU A 198 21.40 32.11 -14.47
N TRP A 199 20.97 31.51 -13.36
CA TRP A 199 21.22 32.03 -12.02
C TRP A 199 22.71 32.08 -11.69
N TYR A 200 23.47 31.01 -11.93
CA TYR A 200 24.92 31.03 -11.74
C TYR A 200 25.61 32.08 -12.62
N ALA A 201 25.21 32.18 -13.89
CA ALA A 201 25.77 33.16 -14.81
C ALA A 201 25.47 34.60 -14.38
N THR A 202 24.26 34.89 -13.91
CA THR A 202 23.89 36.22 -13.43
C THR A 202 24.59 36.57 -12.12
N ALA A 203 24.66 35.64 -11.16
CA ALA A 203 25.41 35.82 -9.93
C ALA A 203 26.90 36.10 -10.20
N ALA A 204 27.52 35.34 -11.10
CA ALA A 204 28.92 35.57 -11.51
C ALA A 204 29.12 36.94 -12.17
N LYS A 205 28.17 37.39 -13.00
CA LYS A 205 28.19 38.74 -13.58
C LYS A 205 28.09 39.82 -12.51
N CYS A 206 27.21 39.68 -11.52
CA CYS A 206 27.10 40.64 -10.41
C CYS A 206 28.43 40.76 -9.65
N VAL A 207 29.05 39.64 -9.29
CA VAL A 207 30.36 39.63 -8.60
C VAL A 207 31.44 40.29 -9.46
N ALA A 208 31.46 40.03 -10.76
CA ALA A 208 32.42 40.67 -11.67
C ALA A 208 32.19 42.18 -11.77
N LEU A 209 30.92 42.63 -11.82
CA LEU A 209 30.57 44.05 -11.83
C LEU A 209 30.99 44.73 -10.53
N ASP A 210 30.74 44.12 -9.38
CA ASP A 210 31.15 44.64 -8.07
C ASP A 210 32.68 44.83 -8.00
N GLY A 211 33.44 43.89 -8.54
CA GLY A 211 34.90 44.01 -8.66
C GLY A 211 35.33 45.19 -9.55
N VAL A 212 34.69 45.39 -10.70
CA VAL A 212 34.97 46.53 -11.59
C VAL A 212 34.60 47.86 -10.94
N VAL A 213 33.46 47.92 -10.24
CA VAL A 213 33.03 49.12 -9.49
C VAL A 213 34.07 49.47 -8.43
N MET A 214 34.53 48.49 -7.66
CA MET A 214 35.56 48.69 -6.64
C MET A 214 36.87 49.25 -7.24
N ASP A 215 37.33 48.71 -8.37
CA ASP A 215 38.51 49.21 -9.08
C ASP A 215 38.33 50.65 -9.60
N LEU A 216 37.13 50.99 -10.08
CA LEU A 216 36.82 52.35 -10.56
C LEU A 216 36.72 53.34 -9.41
N GLU A 217 36.16 52.95 -8.27
CA GLU A 217 36.10 53.76 -7.06
C GLU A 217 37.52 54.08 -6.54
N LEU A 218 38.40 53.08 -6.46
CA LEU A 218 39.81 53.28 -6.08
C LEU A 218 40.53 54.27 -7.02
N LYS A 219 40.31 54.16 -8.33
CA LYS A 219 40.87 55.11 -9.31
C LYS A 219 40.30 56.51 -9.15
N ALA A 220 38.99 56.64 -8.90
CA ALA A 220 38.34 57.93 -8.68
C ALA A 220 38.84 58.61 -7.40
N GLU A 221 39.05 57.85 -6.32
CA GLU A 221 39.67 58.34 -5.09
C GLU A 221 41.11 58.81 -5.32
N ALA A 222 41.92 58.05 -6.05
CA ALA A 222 43.28 58.42 -6.39
C ALA A 222 43.36 59.73 -7.21
N ILE A 223 42.46 59.93 -8.18
CA ILE A 223 42.37 61.18 -8.96
C ILE A 223 41.97 62.35 -8.05
N LYS A 224 40.95 62.18 -7.19
CA LYS A 224 40.55 63.21 -6.23
C LYS A 224 41.70 63.59 -5.29
N ALA A 225 42.46 62.62 -4.79
CA ALA A 225 43.64 62.87 -3.96
C ALA A 225 44.73 63.64 -4.74
N GLY A 226 44.94 63.30 -6.01
CA GLY A 226 45.84 64.03 -6.92
C GLY A 226 45.42 65.47 -7.17
N GLU A 227 44.12 65.73 -7.40
CA GLU A 227 43.57 67.09 -7.56
C GLU A 227 43.66 67.93 -6.28
N THR A 228 43.53 67.31 -5.10
CA THR A 228 43.75 68.01 -3.82
C THR A 228 45.20 68.40 -3.58
N ASN A 229 46.17 67.61 -4.08
CA ASN A 229 47.61 67.93 -4.01
C ASN A 229 48.08 68.88 -5.12
N ALA A 230 47.31 69.04 -6.21
CA ALA A 230 47.60 69.94 -7.31
C ALA A 230 47.05 71.37 -7.12
N LYS A 231 46.37 71.68 -6.00
CA LYS A 231 46.05 73.08 -5.65
C LYS A 231 47.37 73.83 -5.36
N PRO A 232 47.73 74.85 -6.17
CA PRO A 232 48.99 75.56 -5.97
C PRO A 232 48.93 76.42 -4.72
N SER A 233 49.96 76.27 -3.87
CA SER A 233 50.49 77.33 -3.04
C SER A 233 50.74 78.56 -3.91
N GLY A 234 49.97 79.63 -3.70
CA GLY A 234 50.12 80.85 -4.48
C GLY A 234 49.27 82.02 -4.00
N ARG A 235 49.89 82.82 -3.13
CA ARG A 235 49.71 84.26 -2.83
C ARG A 235 48.35 84.80 -2.41
#